data_AF-A0A9E6MR65-F1
#
_entry.id   AF-A0A9E6MR65-F1
#
_cell.length_a   1.000
_cell.length_b   1.000
_cell.length_c   1.000
_cell.angle_alpha   90.00
_cell.angle_beta   90.00
_cell.angle_gamma   90.00
#
_symmetry.space_group_name_H-M   'P 1'
#
loop_
_entity.id
_entity.type
_entity.pdbx_description
1 polymer ?
#
loop_
_entity_poly.entity_id
_entity_poly.type
_entity_poly.pdbx_seq_one_letter_code
_entity_poly.pdbx_strand_id
1 'polypeptide(L)'
;MVVPKGSIYSSTALATRQREVKDVADKHVVYITENGNGAYVFCSEEVFDRELQAAREEARYEAEMRCVLREARRQLDEGEYTSDVASFKQQILAKRGIHG
;
A
#
# COMPACT_ATOMS: atom_id res chain seq x y z
N MET A 1 14.23 14.42 -4.33
CA MET A 1 13.05 15.18 -4.75
C MET A 1 11.93 14.18 -5.01
N VAL A 2 10.88 14.16 -4.19
CA VAL A 2 9.70 13.31 -4.47
C VAL A 2 9.01 13.95 -5.66
N VAL A 3 8.93 13.23 -6.78
CA VAL A 3 8.20 13.72 -7.96
C VAL A 3 6.70 13.69 -7.60
N PRO A 4 6.00 14.83 -7.66
CA PRO A 4 4.56 14.86 -7.40
C PRO A 4 3.85 13.93 -8.38
N LYS A 5 3.10 12.94 -7.86
CA LYS A 5 2.23 12.10 -8.68
C LYS A 5 0.89 12.78 -9.02
N GLY A 6 0.63 13.96 -8.46
CA GLY A 6 -0.62 14.70 -8.60
C GLY A 6 -0.41 16.12 -9.14
N SER A 7 -1.52 16.84 -9.28
CA SER A 7 -1.52 18.23 -9.77
C SER A 7 -0.69 19.13 -8.85
N ILE A 8 0.10 20.02 -9.45
CA ILE A 8 0.96 20.97 -8.73
C ILE A 8 0.39 22.38 -8.90
N TYR A 9 0.20 23.08 -7.80
CA TYR A 9 -0.22 24.47 -7.77
C TYR A 9 0.75 25.33 -6.96
N SER A 10 0.77 26.63 -7.22
CA SER A 10 1.47 27.60 -6.37
C SER A 10 0.66 27.87 -5.09
N SER A 11 1.31 28.28 -4.02
CA SER A 11 0.63 28.77 -2.80
C SER A 11 -0.38 29.89 -3.12
N THR A 12 -0.04 30.78 -4.07
CA THR A 12 -0.92 31.86 -4.54
C THR A 12 -2.19 31.37 -5.26
N ALA A 13 -2.19 30.15 -5.82
CA ALA A 13 -3.37 29.58 -6.46
C ALA A 13 -4.46 29.21 -5.44
N LEU A 14 -4.10 28.94 -4.18
CA LEU A 14 -5.09 28.70 -3.11
C LEU A 14 -5.97 29.93 -2.85
N ALA A 15 -5.45 31.14 -3.10
CA ALA A 15 -6.19 32.38 -2.98
C ALA A 15 -6.88 32.78 -4.29
N THR A 16 -6.18 32.68 -5.43
CA THR A 16 -6.66 33.23 -6.72
C THR A 16 -7.52 32.26 -7.52
N ARG A 17 -7.37 30.94 -7.31
CA ARG A 17 -8.04 29.85 -8.05
C ARG A 17 -8.62 28.81 -7.11
N GLN A 18 -9.13 29.25 -5.96
CA GLN A 18 -9.53 28.37 -4.86
C GLN A 18 -10.50 27.26 -5.28
N ARG A 19 -11.51 27.58 -6.11
CA ARG A 19 -12.50 26.60 -6.56
C ARG A 19 -11.87 25.47 -7.36
N GLU A 20 -11.03 25.82 -8.33
CA GLU A 20 -10.30 24.85 -9.15
C GLU A 20 -9.43 23.93 -8.28
N VAL A 21 -8.67 24.51 -7.34
CA VAL A 21 -7.80 23.72 -6.46
C VAL A 21 -8.61 22.78 -5.56
N LYS A 22 -9.76 23.23 -5.04
CA LYS A 22 -10.67 22.42 -4.22
C LYS A 22 -11.32 21.28 -5.02
N ASP A 23 -11.79 21.55 -6.24
CA ASP A 23 -12.41 20.55 -7.10
C ASP A 23 -11.45 19.38 -7.42
N VAL A 24 -10.14 19.66 -7.47
CA VAL A 24 -9.09 18.63 -7.61
C VAL A 24 -8.79 17.98 -6.26
N ALA A 25 -8.68 18.76 -5.19
CA ALA A 25 -8.41 18.30 -3.82
C ALA A 25 -9.48 17.34 -3.27
N ASP A 26 -10.72 17.46 -3.73
CA ASP A 26 -11.83 16.56 -3.40
C ASP A 26 -11.67 15.16 -4.02
N LYS A 27 -10.77 15.01 -5.00
CA LYS A 27 -10.54 13.75 -5.72
C LYS A 27 -9.15 13.18 -5.46
N HIS A 28 -8.15 14.05 -5.35
CA HIS A 28 -6.73 13.69 -5.34
C HIS A 28 -5.91 14.58 -4.40
N VAL A 29 -4.74 14.09 -3.99
CA VAL A 29 -3.73 14.91 -3.32
C VAL A 29 -3.16 15.94 -4.30
N VAL A 30 -3.24 17.21 -3.91
CA VAL A 30 -2.67 18.34 -4.63
C VAL A 30 -1.37 18.77 -3.96
N TYR A 31 -0.33 19.02 -4.75
CA TYR A 31 0.95 19.50 -4.25
C TYR A 31 1.02 21.02 -4.37
N ILE A 32 1.35 21.69 -3.26
CA ILE A 32 1.47 23.14 -3.18
C ILE A 32 2.95 23.52 -3.04
N THR A 33 3.38 24.37 -3.95
CA THR A 33 4.76 24.88 -4.05
C THR A 33 4.82 26.38 -3.79
N GLU A 34 5.92 26.83 -3.21
CA GLU A 34 6.20 28.25 -3.00
C GLU A 34 7.60 28.55 -3.55
N ASN A 35 7.74 29.47 -4.50
CA ASN A 35 9.03 29.82 -5.13
C ASN A 35 9.81 28.61 -5.69
N GLY A 36 9.11 27.57 -6.13
CA GLY A 36 9.72 26.30 -6.58
C GLY A 36 10.30 25.43 -5.47
N ASN A 37 10.23 25.88 -4.21
CA ASN A 37 10.75 25.19 -3.03
C ASN A 37 9.72 25.16 -1.90
N GLY A 38 9.05 24.03 -1.77
CA GLY A 38 8.06 23.76 -0.73
C GLY A 38 7.14 22.65 -1.21
N ALA A 39 6.97 21.61 -0.40
CA ALA A 39 6.22 20.41 -0.71
C ALA A 39 5.10 20.25 0.31
N TYR A 40 4.12 21.15 0.27
CA TYR A 40 2.89 20.97 1.05
C TYR A 40 1.91 20.14 0.23
N VAL A 41 1.03 19.43 0.93
CA VAL A 41 -0.08 18.71 0.31
C VAL A 41 -1.40 19.33 0.75
N PHE A 42 -2.36 19.38 -0.17
CA PHE A 42 -3.72 19.85 0.07
C PHE A 42 -4.70 18.83 -0.53
N CYS A 43 -5.66 18.38 0.27
CA CYS A 43 -6.71 17.45 -0.12
C CYS A 43 -7.91 17.58 0.83
N SER A 44 -9.06 17.05 0.44
CA SER A 44 -10.16 16.84 1.38
C SER A 44 -9.77 15.83 2.47
N GLU A 45 -10.46 15.88 3.61
CA GLU A 45 -10.26 14.93 4.71
C GLU A 45 -10.53 13.48 4.24
N GLU A 46 -11.57 13.27 3.43
CA GLU A 46 -11.88 11.97 2.85
C GLU A 46 -10.75 11.41 1.98
N VAL A 47 -10.13 12.26 1.15
CA VAL A 47 -8.97 11.86 0.34
C VAL A 47 -7.78 11.56 1.25
N PHE A 48 -7.51 12.39 2.25
CA PHE A 48 -6.42 12.15 3.20
C PHE A 48 -6.56 10.79 3.90
N ASP A 49 -7.74 10.50 4.45
CA ASP A 49 -8.01 9.24 5.13
C ASP A 49 -7.88 8.05 4.18
N ARG A 50 -8.40 8.16 2.95
CA ARG A 50 -8.27 7.10 1.95
C ARG A 50 -6.81 6.79 1.61
N GLU A 51 -6.01 7.82 1.32
CA GLU A 51 -4.58 7.63 1.00
C GLU A 51 -3.80 7.08 2.21
N LEU A 52 -4.15 7.49 3.42
CA LEU A 52 -3.55 6.95 4.65
C LEU A 52 -3.87 5.47 4.85
N GLN A 53 -5.11 5.05 4.61
CA GLN A 53 -5.48 3.64 4.70
C GLN A 53 -4.81 2.82 3.60
N ALA A 54 -4.78 3.32 2.36
CA ALA A 54 -4.10 2.65 1.26
C ALA A 54 -2.61 2.44 1.56
N ALA A 55 -1.91 3.45 2.08
CA ALA A 55 -0.51 3.34 2.47
C ALA A 55 -0.28 2.32 3.60
N ARG A 56 -1.21 2.23 4.56
CA ARG A 56 -1.16 1.23 5.64
C ARG A 56 -1.36 -0.19 5.10
N GLU A 57 -2.33 -0.37 4.21
CA GLU A 57 -2.62 -1.67 3.60
C GLU A 57 -1.45 -2.14 2.73
N GLU A 58 -0.87 -1.25 1.92
CA GLU A 58 0.32 -1.55 1.10
C GLU A 58 1.51 -1.94 1.98
N ALA A 59 1.83 -1.16 3.01
CA ALA A 59 2.92 -1.47 3.93
C ALA A 59 2.70 -2.81 4.67
N ARG A 60 1.46 -3.08 5.10
CA ARG A 60 1.10 -4.37 5.73
C ARG A 60 1.26 -5.52 4.74
N TYR A 61 0.73 -5.38 3.53
CA TYR A 61 0.83 -6.39 2.49
C TYR A 61 2.29 -6.72 2.16
N GLU A 62 3.14 -5.71 1.99
CA GLU A 62 4.57 -5.91 1.73
C GLU A 62 5.27 -6.66 2.88
N ALA A 63 4.94 -6.33 4.13
CA ALA A 63 5.50 -6.99 5.30
C ALA A 63 5.05 -8.45 5.40
N GLU A 64 3.77 -8.72 5.20
CA GLU A 64 3.21 -10.08 5.19
C GLU A 64 3.80 -10.92 4.05
N MET A 65 3.86 -10.36 2.83
CA MET A 65 4.42 -11.03 1.66
C MET A 65 5.90 -11.39 1.89
N ARG A 66 6.69 -10.47 2.44
CA ARG A 66 8.09 -10.73 2.79
C ARG A 66 8.21 -11.88 3.80
N CYS A 67 7.33 -11.94 4.78
CA CYS A 67 7.32 -13.00 5.77
C CYS A 67 7.00 -14.36 5.13
N VAL A 68 5.93 -14.42 4.31
CA VAL A 68 5.50 -15.63 3.60
C VAL A 68 6.60 -16.13 2.66
N LEU A 69 7.22 -15.25 1.87
CA LEU A 69 8.28 -15.65 0.94
C LEU A 69 9.52 -16.17 1.66
N ARG A 70 9.91 -15.53 2.78
CA ARG A 70 11.04 -15.99 3.60
C ARG A 70 10.76 -17.38 4.19
N GLU A 71 9.55 -17.57 4.70
CA GLU A 71 9.14 -18.86 5.27
C GLU A 71 9.05 -19.96 4.21
N ALA A 72 8.46 -19.66 3.05
CA ALA A 72 8.41 -20.59 1.93
C ALA A 72 9.81 -20.98 1.45
N ARG A 73 10.75 -20.02 1.41
CA ARG A 73 12.14 -20.31 1.06
C ARG A 73 12.80 -21.26 2.07
N ARG A 74 12.61 -21.01 3.36
CA ARG A 74 13.09 -21.88 4.44
C ARG A 74 12.54 -23.30 4.28
N GLN A 75 11.22 -23.43 4.07
CA GLN A 75 10.56 -24.72 3.87
C GLN A 75 11.12 -25.47 2.65
N LEU A 76 11.37 -24.77 1.54
CA LEU A 76 11.99 -25.40 0.36
C LEU A 76 13.41 -25.88 0.64
N ASP A 77 14.23 -25.06 1.30
CA ASP A 77 15.63 -25.41 1.63
C ASP A 77 15.69 -26.56 2.66
N GLU A 78 14.71 -26.69 3.55
CA GLU A 78 14.56 -27.77 4.54
C GLU A 78 13.83 -29.02 3.97
N GLY A 79 13.31 -28.96 2.74
CA GLY A 79 12.53 -30.05 2.15
C GLY A 79 11.11 -30.21 2.70
N GLU A 80 10.60 -29.21 3.42
CA GLU A 80 9.24 -29.15 3.98
C GLU A 80 8.20 -28.80 2.90
N TYR A 81 8.14 -29.60 1.83
CA TYR A 81 7.13 -29.46 0.76
C TYR A 81 6.57 -30.83 0.36
N THR A 82 5.47 -30.81 -0.40
CA THR A 82 4.88 -32.02 -1.00
C THR A 82 4.85 -31.85 -2.52
N SER A 83 5.17 -32.92 -3.25
CA SER A 83 5.16 -32.95 -4.71
C SER A 83 3.89 -33.58 -5.29
N ASP A 84 3.03 -34.16 -4.45
CA ASP A 84 1.80 -34.81 -4.85
C ASP A 84 0.63 -34.54 -3.89
N VAL A 85 -0.59 -34.68 -4.44
CA VAL A 85 -1.85 -34.37 -3.75
C VAL A 85 -2.16 -35.37 -2.62
N ALA A 86 -1.72 -36.63 -2.73
CA ALA A 86 -1.99 -37.64 -1.71
C ALA A 86 -1.18 -37.34 -0.44
N SER A 87 0.12 -37.04 -0.59
CA SER A 87 1.00 -36.60 0.49
C SER A 87 0.51 -35.31 1.14
N PHE A 88 0.05 -34.34 0.32
CA PHE A 88 -0.55 -33.11 0.84
C PHE A 88 -1.77 -33.39 1.73
N LYS A 89 -2.71 -34.24 1.25
CA LYS A 89 -3.91 -34.60 2.03
C LYS A 89 -3.55 -35.27 3.35
N GLN A 90 -2.59 -36.20 3.35
CA GLN A 90 -2.14 -36.85 4.58
C GLN A 90 -1.53 -35.84 5.57
N GLN A 91 -0.69 -34.92 5.11
CA GLN A 91 -0.12 -33.89 5.99
C GLN A 91 -1.20 -32.96 6.58
N ILE A 92 -2.21 -32.56 5.80
CA ILE A 92 -3.30 -31.72 6.30
C ILE A 92 -4.16 -32.45 7.33
N LEU A 93 -4.46 -33.73 7.09
CA LEU A 93 -5.21 -34.56 8.04
C LEU A 93 -4.43 -34.74 9.34
N ALA A 94 -3.13 -35.02 9.25
CA ALA A 94 -2.24 -35.13 10.40
C ALA A 94 -2.17 -33.81 11.20
N LYS A 95 -2.04 -32.66 10.54
CA LYS A 95 -2.07 -31.33 11.19
C LYS A 95 -3.40 -31.01 11.86
N ARG A 96 -4.51 -31.57 11.36
CA ARG A 96 -5.85 -31.41 11.93
C ARG A 96 -6.13 -32.40 13.08
N GLY A 97 -5.19 -33.28 13.43
CA GLY A 97 -5.39 -34.32 14.44
C GLY A 97 -6.40 -35.40 14.02
N ILE A 98 -6.71 -35.49 12.72
CA ILE A 98 -7.60 -36.51 12.18
C ILE A 98 -6.72 -37.65 11.70
N HIS A 99 -6.60 -38.70 12.52
CA HIS A 99 -5.99 -39.95 12.12
C HIS A 99 -7.07 -40.82 11.47
N GLY A 100 -6.90 -41.12 10.19
CA GLY A 100 -7.70 -42.12 9.48
C GLY A 100 -7.20 -43.52 9.76
#